data_AF-A0A8J2AN51-F1
#
_entry.id   AF-A0A8J2AN51-F1
#
_cell.length_a   1.000
_cell.length_b   1.000
_cell.length_c   1.000
_cell.angle_alpha   90.00
_cell.angle_beta   90.00
_cell.angle_gamma   90.00
#
_symmetry.space_group_name_H-M   'P 1'
#
loop_
_entity.id
_entity.type
_entity.pdbx_description
1 polymer ?
#
loop_
_entity_poly.entity_id
_entity_poly.type
_entity_poly.pdbx_seq_one_letter_code
_entity_poly.pdbx_strand_id
1 'polypeptide(L)'
;MLNSLRYVRGKRVIKSGDVPRAFLRNLKFKPENRPRFCFPANTFSPDLLKTLRSEFGIGKESIFVMNISLYGLKEAALMWYRTISQFLESIGYRMSPDSPCVFVRGRSKVCLHVDDLLFGGEEEDWKLLARQLAERFELHTWNDAEAGLIYTGIHVLHRAEEQKVKTNMQHKIDELLEMDFQASPTEQLTPEFVTKLKGARGSLLFIARRHVECKFPTRSMALGADEAKTFEWITGTNGIIQRLKSDTRGIVFDLSYEKEVIVMLPDASYQHPTAKEEPDGANPCEEENDLDARPDFAFSNT
;
A
#
# COMPACT_ATOMS: atom_id res chain seq x y z
N MET A 1 36.14 -25.82 22.60
CA MET A 1 36.77 -24.67 21.92
C MET A 1 35.95 -24.16 20.71
N LEU A 2 34.62 -24.37 20.69
CA LEU A 2 33.70 -23.92 19.62
C LEU A 2 32.64 -22.92 20.12
N ASN A 3 32.60 -22.61 21.43
CA ASN A 3 31.68 -21.63 22.02
C ASN A 3 32.15 -20.17 21.90
N SER A 4 33.27 -19.92 21.22
CA SER A 4 33.89 -18.58 21.08
C SER A 4 33.77 -17.99 19.67
N LEU A 5 33.16 -18.71 18.72
CA LEU A 5 32.92 -18.22 17.37
C LEU A 5 31.44 -17.93 17.20
N ARG A 6 31.01 -16.71 17.57
CA ARG A 6 29.79 -16.15 17.01
C ARG A 6 30.13 -15.69 15.60
N TYR A 7 29.55 -16.34 14.59
CA TYR A 7 29.50 -15.76 13.26
C TYR A 7 28.69 -14.46 13.35
N VAL A 8 29.38 -13.32 13.29
CA VAL A 8 28.75 -12.01 13.22
C VAL A 8 28.29 -11.84 11.78
N ARG A 9 27.01 -12.16 11.54
CA ARG A 9 26.32 -11.92 10.25
C ARG A 9 26.49 -10.43 9.90
N GLY A 10 26.74 -10.12 8.63
CA GLY A 10 26.84 -8.73 8.17
C GLY A 10 25.63 -7.90 8.61
N LYS A 11 25.84 -6.62 8.93
CA LYS A 11 24.78 -5.73 9.39
C LYS A 11 23.67 -5.68 8.33
N ARG A 12 22.49 -6.21 8.67
CA ARG A 12 21.30 -6.07 7.84
C ARG A 12 20.73 -4.67 8.01
N VAL A 13 20.21 -4.13 6.93
CA VAL A 13 19.54 -2.83 6.91
C VAL A 13 18.15 -2.98 6.31
N ILE A 14 17.23 -2.18 6.82
CA ILE A 14 15.90 -2.02 6.26
C ILE A 14 15.72 -0.54 5.94
N LYS A 15 15.44 -0.24 4.68
CA LYS A 15 15.43 1.13 4.17
C LYS A 15 14.16 1.35 3.36
N SER A 16 13.52 2.50 3.50
CA SER A 16 12.35 2.87 2.69
C SER A 16 12.68 4.07 1.82
N GLY A 17 12.22 4.10 0.58
CA GLY A 17 12.38 5.22 -0.34
C GLY A 17 11.10 5.47 -1.12
N ASP A 18 10.88 6.72 -1.51
CA ASP A 18 9.73 7.16 -2.33
C ASP A 18 10.25 7.77 -3.62
N VAL A 19 9.83 7.23 -4.78
CA VAL A 19 10.31 7.72 -6.08
C VAL A 19 9.58 9.01 -6.45
N PRO A 20 10.29 10.15 -6.50
CA PRO A 20 9.66 11.42 -6.80
C PRO A 20 9.10 11.41 -8.22
N ARG A 21 7.81 11.75 -8.32
CA ARG A 21 7.09 11.79 -9.60
C ARG A 21 7.12 10.45 -10.34
N ALA A 22 7.03 9.33 -9.60
CA ALA A 22 7.06 7.96 -10.12
C ALA A 22 6.28 7.78 -11.43
N PHE A 23 5.02 8.24 -11.48
CA PHE A 23 4.17 8.07 -12.65
C PHE A 23 4.61 8.89 -13.86
N LEU A 24 5.39 9.97 -13.69
CA LEU A 24 5.94 10.71 -14.83
C LEU A 24 7.23 10.08 -15.39
N ARG A 25 7.81 9.12 -14.67
CA ARG A 25 9.05 8.43 -15.04
C ARG A 25 8.80 7.06 -15.69
N ASN A 26 7.55 6.77 -16.04
CA ASN A 26 7.14 5.48 -16.57
C ASN A 26 7.57 5.25 -18.04
N LEU A 27 7.41 4.01 -18.49
CA LEU A 27 7.60 3.60 -19.88
C LEU A 27 6.73 4.42 -20.82
N LYS A 28 7.32 4.83 -21.95
CA LYS A 28 6.57 5.53 -23.00
C LYS A 28 5.59 4.58 -23.67
N PHE A 29 4.41 5.09 -24.01
CA PHE A 29 3.48 4.39 -24.88
C PHE A 29 4.12 4.13 -26.25
N LYS A 30 3.91 2.92 -26.79
CA LYS A 30 4.22 2.62 -28.18
C LYS A 30 3.50 3.62 -29.09
N PRO A 31 4.10 4.07 -30.20
CA PRO A 31 3.49 5.06 -31.10
C PRO A 31 2.05 4.70 -31.52
N GLU A 32 1.79 3.41 -31.78
CA GLU A 32 0.46 2.90 -32.14
C GLU A 32 -0.61 3.02 -31.03
N ASN A 33 -0.21 2.97 -29.77
CA ASN A 33 -1.11 2.88 -28.61
C ASN A 33 -1.16 4.17 -27.79
N ARG A 34 -0.68 5.29 -28.34
CA ARG A 34 -0.66 6.57 -27.62
C ARG A 34 -2.10 7.07 -27.43
N PRO A 35 -2.57 7.22 -26.19
CA PRO A 35 -3.87 7.80 -25.95
C PRO A 35 -3.91 9.25 -26.46
N ARG A 36 -5.05 9.64 -27.02
CA ARG A 36 -5.31 11.00 -27.50
C ARG A 36 -6.38 11.62 -26.64
N PHE A 37 -6.10 12.79 -26.09
CA PHE A 37 -7.03 13.54 -25.25
C PHE A 37 -7.32 14.88 -25.89
N CYS A 38 -8.59 15.25 -25.92
CA CYS A 38 -9.01 16.62 -26.11
C CYS A 38 -9.57 17.08 -24.77
N PHE A 39 -9.07 18.19 -24.25
CA PHE A 39 -9.67 18.80 -23.08
C PHE A 39 -10.82 19.69 -23.53
N PRO A 40 -12.02 19.54 -22.96
CA PRO A 40 -13.08 20.50 -23.19
C PRO A 40 -12.60 21.93 -22.87
N ALA A 41 -13.13 22.87 -23.65
CA ALA A 41 -13.28 24.29 -23.39
C ALA A 41 -13.04 24.85 -21.98
N ASN A 42 -13.57 24.15 -20.98
CA ASN A 42 -13.81 24.63 -19.63
C ASN A 42 -12.89 23.91 -18.63
N THR A 43 -12.01 23.03 -19.11
CA THR A 43 -11.12 22.22 -18.26
C THR A 43 -9.96 23.03 -17.72
N PHE A 44 -9.50 24.02 -18.47
CA PHE A 44 -8.39 24.89 -18.07
C PHE A 44 -8.92 26.24 -17.60
N SER A 45 -8.25 26.82 -16.60
CA SER A 45 -8.55 28.20 -16.21
C SER A 45 -8.31 29.16 -17.37
N PRO A 46 -9.03 30.29 -17.45
CA PRO A 46 -8.85 31.28 -18.52
C PRO A 46 -7.40 31.76 -18.64
N ASP A 47 -6.70 31.90 -17.50
CA ASP A 47 -5.30 32.32 -17.44
C ASP A 47 -4.37 31.27 -18.07
N LEU A 48 -4.56 29.99 -17.73
CA LEU A 48 -3.77 28.91 -18.30
C LEU A 48 -4.01 28.78 -19.81
N LEU A 49 -5.26 28.92 -20.27
CA LEU A 49 -5.57 28.93 -21.71
C LEU A 49 -4.89 30.08 -22.45
N LYS A 50 -4.81 31.26 -21.82
CA LYS A 50 -4.12 32.42 -22.39
C LYS A 50 -2.64 32.12 -22.59
N THR A 51 -1.98 31.57 -21.56
CA THR A 51 -0.57 31.16 -21.62
C THR A 51 -0.35 30.06 -22.66
N LEU A 52 -1.17 29.01 -22.65
CA LEU A 52 -1.08 27.90 -23.61
C LEU A 52 -1.23 28.38 -25.06
N ARG A 53 -2.12 29.35 -25.31
CA ARG A 53 -2.28 29.97 -26.64
C ARG A 53 -1.09 30.85 -27.02
N SER A 54 -0.65 31.74 -26.14
CA SER A 54 0.41 32.70 -26.48
C SER A 54 1.78 32.06 -26.61
N GLU A 55 2.10 31.07 -25.78
CA GLU A 55 3.42 30.45 -25.73
C GLU A 55 3.53 29.21 -26.61
N PHE A 56 2.47 28.40 -26.69
CA PHE A 56 2.50 27.09 -27.34
C PHE A 56 1.55 26.96 -28.53
N GLY A 57 0.77 28.00 -28.85
CA GLY A 57 -0.23 27.97 -29.93
C GLY A 57 -1.36 26.97 -29.69
N ILE A 58 -1.54 26.51 -28.45
CA ILE A 58 -2.50 25.47 -28.09
C ILE A 58 -3.89 26.09 -27.96
N GLY A 59 -4.79 25.66 -28.83
CA GLY A 59 -6.18 26.11 -28.86
C GLY A 59 -7.11 25.23 -28.03
N LYS A 60 -8.37 25.66 -27.97
CA LYS A 60 -9.45 24.97 -27.24
C LYS A 60 -9.81 23.59 -27.84
N GLU A 61 -9.49 23.38 -29.12
CA GLU A 61 -9.75 22.14 -29.87
C GLU A 61 -8.44 21.34 -30.11
N SER A 62 -7.37 21.66 -29.39
CA SER A 62 -6.09 20.96 -29.57
C SER A 62 -6.16 19.55 -29.00
N ILE A 63 -5.73 18.58 -29.81
CA ILE A 63 -5.59 17.19 -29.41
C ILE A 63 -4.19 16.96 -28.86
N PHE A 64 -4.12 16.44 -27.64
CA PHE A 64 -2.88 16.06 -26.98
C PHE A 64 -2.66 14.56 -27.16
N VAL A 65 -1.46 14.20 -27.61
CA VAL A 65 -1.02 12.80 -27.70
C VAL A 65 -0.12 12.53 -26.50
N MET A 66 -0.51 11.61 -25.64
CA MET A 66 0.28 11.31 -24.45
C MET A 66 1.39 10.32 -24.79
N ASN A 67 2.62 10.71 -24.44
CA ASN A 67 3.78 9.84 -24.57
C ASN A 67 3.99 8.94 -23.35
N ILE A 68 3.48 9.34 -22.19
CA ILE A 68 3.59 8.66 -20.89
C ILE A 68 2.23 8.68 -20.19
N SER A 69 2.00 7.77 -19.26
CA SER A 69 0.77 7.79 -18.48
C SER A 69 0.86 8.86 -17.39
N LEU A 70 -0.21 9.66 -17.25
CA LEU A 70 -0.31 10.78 -16.30
C LEU A 70 -1.12 10.41 -15.06
N TYR A 71 -0.94 11.17 -13.99
CA TYR A 71 -1.77 11.08 -12.78
C TYR A 71 -3.27 11.14 -13.12
N GLY A 72 -4.06 10.34 -12.40
CA GLY A 72 -5.52 10.25 -12.59
C GLY A 72 -5.97 9.22 -13.63
N LEU A 73 -5.06 8.69 -14.45
CA LEU A 73 -5.36 7.57 -15.34
C LEU A 73 -5.23 6.24 -14.61
N LYS A 74 -6.15 5.32 -14.92
CA LYS A 74 -6.13 3.96 -14.38
C LYS A 74 -4.82 3.24 -14.71
N GLU A 75 -4.22 3.50 -15.87
CA GLU A 75 -2.99 2.81 -16.29
C GLU A 75 -1.72 3.39 -15.66
N ALA A 76 -1.74 4.55 -14.99
CA ALA A 76 -0.54 5.22 -14.50
C ALA A 76 0.27 4.37 -13.52
N ALA A 77 -0.41 3.81 -12.52
CA ALA A 77 0.22 2.93 -11.53
C ALA A 77 0.75 1.63 -12.17
N LEU A 78 0.01 1.05 -13.12
CA LEU A 78 0.42 -0.16 -13.82
C LEU A 78 1.66 0.08 -14.70
N MET A 79 1.69 1.18 -15.43
CA MET A 79 2.83 1.56 -16.27
C MET A 79 4.06 1.84 -15.42
N TRP A 80 3.90 2.52 -14.30
CA TRP A 80 4.99 2.69 -13.33
C TRP A 80 5.49 1.34 -12.79
N TYR A 81 4.59 0.48 -12.31
CA TYR A 81 4.96 -0.85 -11.82
C TYR A 81 5.76 -1.65 -12.84
N ARG A 82 5.31 -1.68 -14.11
CA ARG A 82 6.06 -2.34 -15.20
C ARG A 82 7.45 -1.72 -15.41
N THR A 83 7.56 -0.41 -15.31
CA THR A 83 8.82 0.33 -15.48
C THR A 83 9.84 -0.07 -14.42
N ILE A 84 9.45 -0.01 -13.14
CA ILE A 84 10.35 -0.32 -12.03
C ILE A 84 10.66 -1.83 -11.97
N SER A 85 9.69 -2.69 -12.30
CA SER A 85 9.90 -4.14 -12.33
C SER A 85 10.95 -4.53 -13.38
N GLN A 86 10.81 -4.03 -14.62
CA GLN A 86 11.81 -4.27 -15.67
C GLN A 86 13.19 -3.74 -15.29
N PHE A 87 13.25 -2.59 -14.61
CA PHE A 87 14.50 -2.06 -14.10
C PHE A 87 15.14 -2.98 -13.06
N LEU A 88 14.38 -3.42 -12.04
CA LEU A 88 14.87 -4.32 -10.99
C LEU A 88 15.38 -5.64 -11.60
N GLU A 89 14.65 -6.19 -12.57
CA GLU A 89 15.08 -7.38 -13.31
C GLU A 89 16.39 -7.15 -14.07
N SER A 90 16.54 -5.99 -14.73
CA SER A 90 17.76 -5.63 -15.46
C SER A 90 19.02 -5.53 -14.59
N ILE A 91 18.86 -5.22 -13.29
CA ILE A 91 19.96 -5.15 -12.31
C ILE A 91 20.10 -6.43 -11.47
N GLY A 92 19.47 -7.52 -11.92
CA GLY A 92 19.67 -8.87 -11.42
C GLY A 92 18.72 -9.32 -10.30
N TYR A 93 17.70 -8.54 -9.96
CA TYR A 93 16.63 -9.05 -9.11
C TYR A 93 15.69 -9.97 -9.89
N ARG A 94 14.99 -10.85 -9.18
CA ARG A 94 13.93 -11.67 -9.75
C ARG A 94 12.65 -11.46 -8.96
N MET A 95 11.54 -11.33 -9.68
CA MET A 95 10.23 -11.28 -9.06
C MET A 95 9.96 -12.59 -8.28
N SER A 96 9.42 -12.45 -7.07
CA SER A 96 9.07 -13.59 -6.22
C SER A 96 7.84 -14.31 -6.78
N PRO A 97 7.83 -15.66 -6.80
CA PRO A 97 6.65 -16.42 -7.20
C PRO A 97 5.47 -16.23 -6.24
N ASP A 98 5.75 -15.92 -4.97
CA ASP A 98 4.73 -15.76 -3.93
C ASP A 98 4.07 -14.37 -3.93
N SER A 99 4.76 -13.37 -4.48
CA SER A 99 4.22 -12.02 -4.62
C SER A 99 4.95 -11.21 -5.69
N PRO A 100 4.25 -10.70 -6.70
CA PRO A 100 4.83 -9.97 -7.81
C PRO A 100 5.31 -8.57 -7.42
N CYS A 101 4.99 -8.12 -6.20
CA CYS A 101 5.51 -6.87 -5.67
C CYS A 101 6.82 -7.05 -4.90
N VAL A 102 7.31 -8.29 -4.75
CA VAL A 102 8.55 -8.60 -4.02
C VAL A 102 9.60 -9.08 -5.02
N PHE A 103 10.76 -8.43 -5.00
CA PHE A 103 11.90 -8.74 -5.86
C PHE A 103 13.07 -9.21 -5.00
N VAL A 104 13.71 -10.30 -5.40
CA VAL A 104 14.76 -10.97 -4.61
C VAL A 104 16.05 -11.09 -5.42
N ARG A 105 17.18 -10.76 -4.80
CA ARG A 105 18.54 -10.99 -5.33
C ARG A 105 19.42 -11.52 -4.21
N GLY A 106 19.69 -12.83 -4.22
CA GLY A 106 20.40 -13.46 -3.10
C GLY A 106 19.63 -13.29 -1.78
N ARG A 107 20.19 -12.54 -0.83
CA ARG A 107 19.56 -12.25 0.47
C ARG A 107 18.85 -10.90 0.54
N SER A 108 19.07 -10.02 -0.43
CA SER A 108 18.41 -8.71 -0.51
C SER A 108 17.04 -8.84 -1.17
N LYS A 109 16.10 -8.09 -0.63
CA LYS A 109 14.69 -8.06 -1.03
C LYS A 109 14.27 -6.61 -1.23
N VAL A 110 13.47 -6.37 -2.26
CA VAL A 110 12.82 -5.08 -2.53
C VAL A 110 11.32 -5.34 -2.63
N CYS A 111 10.54 -4.72 -1.74
CA CYS A 111 9.09 -4.72 -1.80
C CYS A 111 8.61 -3.40 -2.39
N LEU A 112 7.68 -3.47 -3.33
CA LEU A 112 7.05 -2.32 -3.96
C LEU A 112 5.61 -2.17 -3.47
N HIS A 113 5.23 -0.94 -3.16
CA HIS A 113 3.83 -0.57 -2.96
C HIS A 113 3.56 0.74 -3.68
N VAL A 114 3.00 0.63 -4.89
CA VAL A 114 2.81 1.80 -5.77
C VAL A 114 4.15 2.50 -6.01
N ASP A 115 4.38 3.68 -5.44
CA ASP A 115 5.59 4.51 -5.52
C ASP A 115 6.56 4.31 -4.36
N ASP A 116 6.12 3.65 -3.28
CA ASP A 116 6.97 3.32 -2.12
C ASP A 116 7.80 2.05 -2.36
N LEU A 117 9.09 2.13 -2.01
CA LEU A 117 10.01 1.00 -1.98
C LEU A 117 10.42 0.69 -0.55
N LEU A 118 10.49 -0.60 -0.22
CA LEU A 118 11.12 -1.10 1.00
C LEU A 118 12.22 -2.09 0.64
N PHE A 119 13.46 -1.75 0.98
CA PHE A 119 14.60 -2.64 0.88
C PHE A 119 14.86 -3.35 2.21
N GLY A 120 15.21 -4.63 2.15
CA GLY A 120 15.78 -5.37 3.27
C GLY A 120 16.92 -6.27 2.80
N GLY A 121 18.10 -6.17 3.41
CA GLY A 121 19.28 -6.92 2.98
C GLY A 121 20.57 -6.45 3.64
N GLU A 122 21.71 -6.76 3.04
CA GLU A 122 23.02 -6.28 3.48
C GLU A 122 23.22 -4.81 3.06
N GLU A 123 24.05 -4.06 3.79
CA GLU A 123 24.23 -2.61 3.57
C GLU A 123 24.88 -2.31 2.21
N GLU A 124 25.79 -3.17 1.74
CA GLU A 124 26.45 -3.07 0.45
C GLU A 124 25.46 -3.23 -0.71
N ASP A 125 24.52 -4.17 -0.58
CA ASP A 125 23.44 -4.37 -1.55
C ASP A 125 22.53 -3.15 -1.62
N TRP A 126 22.19 -2.57 -0.46
CA TRP A 126 21.42 -1.33 -0.42
C TRP A 126 22.17 -0.18 -1.11
N LYS A 127 23.45 0.03 -0.81
CA LYS A 127 24.26 1.10 -1.44
C LYS A 127 24.36 0.94 -2.95
N LEU A 128 24.43 -0.30 -3.43
CA LEU A 128 24.40 -0.57 -4.87
C LEU A 128 23.03 -0.24 -5.47
N LEU A 129 21.95 -0.75 -4.88
CA LEU A 129 20.58 -0.49 -5.34
C LEU A 129 20.25 1.01 -5.32
N ALA A 130 20.59 1.71 -4.23
CA ALA A 130 20.32 3.14 -4.06
C ALA A 130 21.02 3.98 -5.13
N ARG A 131 22.28 3.65 -5.49
CA ARG A 131 22.99 4.32 -6.59
C ARG A 131 22.30 4.08 -7.94
N GLN A 132 21.93 2.84 -8.24
CA GLN A 132 21.26 2.50 -9.49
C GLN A 132 19.87 3.16 -9.62
N LEU A 133 19.11 3.22 -8.51
CA LEU A 133 17.82 3.92 -8.45
C LEU A 133 17.98 5.44 -8.55
N ALA A 134 19.02 6.01 -7.94
CA ALA A 134 19.34 7.43 -8.07
C ALA A 134 19.68 7.80 -9.52
N GLU A 135 20.50 6.99 -10.19
CA GLU A 135 20.87 7.19 -11.60
C GLU A 135 19.66 7.09 -12.54
N ARG A 136 18.75 6.14 -12.30
CA ARG A 136 17.61 5.90 -13.20
C ARG A 136 16.38 6.76 -12.91
N PHE A 137 16.11 7.06 -11.63
CA PHE A 137 14.86 7.66 -11.17
C PHE A 137 15.04 8.89 -10.28
N GLU A 138 16.28 9.35 -10.05
CA GLU A 138 16.58 10.49 -9.15
C GLU A 138 16.09 10.25 -7.71
N LEU A 139 16.08 8.99 -7.27
CA LEU A 139 15.75 8.64 -5.88
C LEU A 139 16.97 8.89 -4.98
N HIS A 140 16.93 9.97 -4.21
CA HIS A 140 18.02 10.37 -3.32
C HIS A 140 17.71 10.20 -1.84
N THR A 141 16.43 10.16 -1.47
CA THR A 141 16.00 10.13 -0.07
C THR A 141 15.64 8.72 0.36
N TRP A 142 16.19 8.30 1.49
CA TRP A 142 15.91 7.02 2.12
C TRP A 142 15.73 7.19 3.62
N ASN A 143 14.70 6.56 4.17
CA ASN A 143 14.48 6.44 5.61
C ASN A 143 15.08 5.12 6.12
N ASP A 144 15.63 5.14 7.34
CA ASP A 144 16.22 3.97 7.99
C ASP A 144 15.31 3.43 9.09
N ALA A 145 15.05 2.13 9.07
CA ALA A 145 14.23 1.49 10.10
C ALA A 145 14.90 1.51 11.48
N GLU A 146 16.22 1.69 11.58
CA GLU A 146 16.89 1.89 12.89
C GLU A 146 16.43 3.17 13.59
N ALA A 147 16.16 4.23 12.82
CA ALA A 147 15.59 5.49 13.30
C ALA A 147 14.06 5.43 13.46
N GLY A 148 13.43 4.34 13.00
CA GLY A 148 11.99 4.23 12.82
C GLY A 148 11.55 4.81 11.47
N LEU A 149 10.83 4.02 10.70
CA LEU A 149 10.23 4.48 9.44
C LEU A 149 8.76 4.08 9.38
N ILE A 150 7.99 4.77 8.53
CA ILE A 150 6.62 4.37 8.19
C ILE A 150 6.63 3.87 6.75
N TYR A 151 6.14 2.65 6.54
CA TYR A 151 5.95 2.06 5.22
C TYR A 151 4.49 1.60 5.10
N THR A 152 3.73 2.16 4.15
CA THR A 152 2.31 1.81 3.92
C THR A 152 1.42 1.91 5.17
N GLY A 153 1.70 2.88 6.06
CA GLY A 153 0.98 3.06 7.33
C GLY A 153 1.39 2.09 8.44
N ILE A 154 2.50 1.37 8.29
CA ILE A 154 3.09 0.51 9.32
C ILE A 154 4.37 1.17 9.81
N HIS A 155 4.47 1.39 11.11
CA HIS A 155 5.74 1.82 11.71
C HIS A 155 6.65 0.61 11.87
N VAL A 156 7.85 0.70 11.30
CA VAL A 156 8.87 -0.35 11.27
C VAL A 156 10.09 0.14 12.02
N LEU A 157 10.47 -0.59 13.07
CA LEU A 157 11.62 -0.29 13.91
C LEU A 157 12.57 -1.49 13.90
N HIS A 158 13.76 -1.30 13.34
CA HIS A 158 14.79 -2.33 13.28
C HIS A 158 15.81 -2.14 14.41
N ARG A 159 15.99 -3.18 15.22
CA ARG A 159 17.04 -3.29 16.24
C ARG A 159 18.11 -4.23 15.70
N ALA A 160 19.03 -3.68 14.91
CA ALA A 160 20.04 -4.47 14.20
C ALA A 160 20.94 -5.27 15.15
N GLU A 161 21.32 -4.72 16.30
CA GLU A 161 22.12 -5.42 17.33
C GLU A 161 21.41 -6.67 17.86
N GLU A 162 20.09 -6.60 18.01
CA GLU A 162 19.24 -7.71 18.47
C GLU A 162 18.75 -8.60 17.32
N GLN A 163 19.01 -8.23 16.07
CA GLN A 163 18.40 -8.85 14.88
C GLN A 163 16.86 -8.90 14.96
N LYS A 164 16.21 -7.86 15.50
CA LYS A 164 14.75 -7.82 15.64
C LYS A 164 14.12 -6.69 14.84
N VAL A 165 12.95 -6.95 14.28
CA VAL A 165 12.10 -5.93 13.66
C VAL A 165 10.80 -5.87 14.43
N LYS A 166 10.51 -4.73 15.04
CA LYS A 166 9.20 -4.45 15.63
C LYS A 166 8.35 -3.69 14.61
N THR A 167 7.15 -4.17 14.37
CA THR A 167 6.15 -3.48 13.55
C THR A 167 4.90 -3.18 14.37
N ASN A 168 4.37 -1.96 14.27
CA ASN A 168 3.09 -1.58 14.86
C ASN A 168 2.40 -0.45 14.06
N MET A 169 1.19 -0.07 14.48
CA MET A 169 0.42 1.03 13.88
C MET A 169 0.19 2.16 14.90
N GLN A 170 1.11 2.34 15.86
CA GLN A 170 0.90 3.28 16.97
C GLN A 170 0.65 4.72 16.48
N HIS A 171 1.41 5.19 15.50
CA HIS A 171 1.20 6.52 14.92
C HIS A 171 -0.23 6.75 14.42
N LYS A 172 -0.88 5.73 13.82
CA LYS A 172 -2.29 5.81 13.40
C LYS A 172 -3.26 5.72 14.57
N ILE A 173 -2.93 4.96 15.60
CA ILE A 173 -3.73 4.86 16.81
C ILE A 173 -3.72 6.20 17.57
N ASP A 174 -2.58 6.88 17.61
CA ASP A 174 -2.41 8.16 18.29
C ASP A 174 -3.20 9.28 17.57
N GLU A 175 -3.33 9.21 16.25
CA GLU A 175 -4.18 10.09 15.43
C GLU A 175 -5.70 9.87 15.66
N LEU A 176 -6.12 8.77 16.29
CA LEU A 176 -7.55 8.52 16.55
C LEU A 176 -8.07 9.47 17.62
N LEU A 177 -9.13 10.20 17.27
CA LEU A 177 -9.84 11.07 18.20
C LEU A 177 -11.08 10.36 18.72
N GLU A 178 -11.26 10.41 20.03
CA GLU A 178 -12.51 10.01 20.66
C GLU A 178 -13.59 11.04 20.32
N MET A 179 -14.80 10.55 20.11
CA MET A 179 -15.95 11.43 19.89
C MET A 179 -16.42 11.95 21.24
N ASP A 180 -16.33 13.26 21.45
CA ASP A 180 -16.93 13.95 22.60
C ASP A 180 -18.44 14.01 22.43
N PHE A 181 -19.10 12.89 22.76
CA PHE A 181 -20.54 12.74 22.66
C PHE A 181 -21.16 12.72 24.05
N GLN A 182 -21.61 13.89 24.49
CA GLN A 182 -22.40 14.08 25.71
C GLN A 182 -23.89 14.11 25.34
N ALA A 183 -24.47 12.97 24.98
CA ALA A 183 -25.91 12.91 24.72
C ALA A 183 -26.55 11.67 25.34
N SER A 184 -27.86 11.78 25.57
CA SER A 184 -28.69 10.75 26.17
C SER A 184 -28.83 9.54 25.21
N PRO A 185 -29.01 8.30 25.70
CA PRO A 185 -29.14 7.09 24.86
C PRO A 185 -30.25 7.14 23.79
N THR A 186 -31.18 8.08 23.92
CA THR A 186 -32.38 8.26 23.09
C THR A 186 -32.26 9.35 22.01
N GLU A 187 -31.15 10.08 21.95
CA GLU A 187 -31.00 11.24 21.05
C GLU A 187 -30.40 10.81 19.70
N GLN A 188 -31.03 11.23 18.59
CA GLN A 188 -30.54 10.96 17.24
C GLN A 188 -29.25 11.76 16.97
N LEU A 189 -28.27 11.16 16.30
CA LEU A 189 -27.05 11.90 15.93
C LEU A 189 -27.34 12.99 14.92
N THR A 190 -26.63 14.11 15.08
CA THR A 190 -26.49 15.09 14.00
C THR A 190 -25.69 14.47 12.83
N PRO A 191 -25.94 14.91 11.58
CA PRO A 191 -25.18 14.44 10.40
C PRO A 191 -23.66 14.60 10.54
N GLU A 192 -23.21 15.59 11.32
CA GLU A 192 -21.79 15.82 11.61
C GLU A 192 -21.20 14.64 12.41
N PHE A 193 -21.88 14.19 13.46
CA PHE A 193 -21.40 13.06 14.25
C PHE A 193 -21.49 11.74 13.50
N VAL A 194 -22.49 11.55 12.63
CA VAL A 194 -22.54 10.39 11.72
C VAL A 194 -21.29 10.36 10.83
N THR A 195 -20.87 11.52 10.32
CA THR A 195 -19.67 11.65 9.50
C THR A 195 -18.41 11.34 10.31
N LYS A 196 -18.29 11.87 11.54
CA LYS A 196 -17.19 11.56 12.48
C LYS A 196 -17.12 10.06 12.79
N LEU A 197 -18.25 9.42 13.09
CA LEU A 197 -18.35 7.99 13.36
C LEU A 197 -17.92 7.14 12.16
N LYS A 198 -18.38 7.50 10.95
CA LYS A 198 -17.96 6.83 9.70
C LYS A 198 -16.44 6.96 9.49
N GLY A 199 -15.87 8.14 9.72
CA GLY A 199 -14.43 8.38 9.65
C GLY A 199 -13.64 7.53 10.66
N ALA A 200 -14.03 7.55 11.93
CA ALA A 200 -13.40 6.77 12.99
C ALA A 200 -13.47 5.26 12.72
N ARG A 201 -14.62 4.75 12.26
CA ARG A 201 -14.79 3.34 11.85
C ARG A 201 -13.88 2.97 10.68
N GLY A 202 -13.74 3.84 9.69
CA GLY A 202 -12.82 3.63 8.56
C GLY A 202 -11.37 3.49 9.01
N SER A 203 -10.91 4.40 9.87
CA SER A 203 -9.56 4.36 10.45
C SER A 203 -9.34 3.11 11.32
N LEU A 204 -10.32 2.76 12.16
CA LEU A 204 -10.25 1.53 12.96
C LEU A 204 -10.20 0.29 12.07
N LEU A 205 -10.98 0.22 10.99
CA LEU A 205 -10.97 -0.92 10.08
C LEU A 205 -9.61 -1.11 9.42
N PHE A 206 -8.94 0.01 9.08
CA PHE A 206 -7.56 -0.02 8.59
C PHE A 206 -6.60 -0.61 9.64
N ILE A 207 -6.67 -0.17 10.90
CA ILE A 207 -5.83 -0.66 12.01
C ILE A 207 -6.12 -2.14 12.32
N ALA A 208 -7.40 -2.52 12.29
CA ALA A 208 -7.87 -3.87 12.56
C ALA A 208 -7.32 -4.90 11.58
N ARG A 209 -6.93 -4.52 10.36
CA ARG A 209 -6.28 -5.47 9.42
C ARG A 209 -5.04 -6.13 10.03
N ARG A 210 -4.33 -5.45 10.93
CA ARG A 210 -3.05 -5.89 11.47
C ARG A 210 -2.98 -5.97 12.99
N HIS A 211 -3.91 -5.34 13.71
CA HIS A 211 -4.01 -5.47 15.17
C HIS A 211 -5.06 -6.51 15.57
N VAL A 212 -4.64 -7.66 16.10
CA VAL A 212 -5.52 -8.81 16.40
C VAL A 212 -6.62 -8.44 17.40
N GLU A 213 -6.30 -7.62 18.40
CA GLU A 213 -7.21 -7.25 19.49
C GLU A 213 -8.46 -6.47 19.03
N CYS A 214 -8.38 -5.70 17.94
CA CYS A 214 -9.52 -4.94 17.45
C CYS A 214 -10.20 -5.56 16.21
N LYS A 215 -9.69 -6.68 15.66
CA LYS A 215 -10.28 -7.35 14.48
C LYS A 215 -11.77 -7.64 14.63
N PHE A 216 -12.14 -8.34 15.70
CA PHE A 216 -13.51 -8.76 15.94
C PHE A 216 -14.46 -7.59 16.26
N PRO A 217 -14.16 -6.72 17.25
CA PRO A 217 -15.06 -5.63 17.58
C PRO A 217 -15.20 -4.63 16.43
N THR A 218 -14.11 -4.26 15.75
CA THR A 218 -14.17 -3.32 14.62
C THR A 218 -14.91 -3.90 13.41
N ARG A 219 -14.79 -5.20 13.12
CA ARG A 219 -15.52 -5.83 12.00
C ARG A 219 -17.02 -5.96 12.29
N SER A 220 -17.41 -6.29 13.52
CA SER A 220 -18.81 -6.26 13.95
C SER A 220 -19.43 -4.87 13.77
N MET A 221 -18.68 -3.83 14.20
CA MET A 221 -19.08 -2.45 14.02
C MET A 221 -19.15 -2.04 12.56
N ALA A 222 -18.23 -2.50 11.71
CA ALA A 222 -18.23 -2.21 10.28
C ALA A 222 -19.46 -2.77 9.55
N LEU A 223 -19.99 -3.91 9.98
CA LEU A 223 -21.17 -4.57 9.42
C LEU A 223 -22.49 -4.02 9.99
N GLY A 224 -22.46 -3.37 11.15
CA GLY A 224 -23.61 -2.70 11.74
C GLY A 224 -23.94 -1.38 11.05
N ALA A 225 -25.10 -1.31 10.40
CA ALA A 225 -25.64 -0.11 9.76
C ALA A 225 -26.95 0.38 10.43
N ASP A 226 -27.22 -0.07 11.66
CA ASP A 226 -28.45 0.30 12.35
C ASP A 226 -28.30 1.68 13.01
N GLU A 227 -28.99 2.67 12.43
CA GLU A 227 -29.10 4.05 12.93
C GLU A 227 -29.80 4.13 14.31
N ALA A 228 -30.51 3.08 14.73
CA ALA A 228 -31.16 3.02 16.04
C ALA A 228 -30.19 2.72 17.20
N LYS A 229 -28.98 2.18 16.93
CA LYS A 229 -27.99 1.78 17.95
C LYS A 229 -26.83 2.76 18.12
N THR A 230 -27.12 4.02 17.89
CA THR A 230 -26.11 5.02 17.62
C THR A 230 -25.24 5.37 18.84
N PHE A 231 -25.83 5.46 20.04
CA PHE A 231 -25.09 5.66 21.28
C PHE A 231 -24.15 4.47 21.60
N GLU A 232 -24.62 3.24 21.37
CA GLU A 232 -23.84 2.01 21.54
C GLU A 232 -22.63 1.99 20.59
N TRP A 233 -22.81 2.44 19.34
CA TRP A 233 -21.72 2.52 18.37
C TRP A 233 -20.65 3.54 18.77
N ILE A 234 -21.03 4.70 19.31
CA ILE A 234 -20.06 5.73 19.74
C ILE A 234 -19.27 5.25 20.95
N THR A 235 -19.97 4.76 21.98
CA THR A 235 -19.35 4.27 23.21
C THR A 235 -18.44 3.07 22.94
N GLY A 236 -18.89 2.12 22.11
CA GLY A 236 -18.05 1.01 21.64
C GLY A 236 -16.82 1.49 20.87
N THR A 237 -16.95 2.52 20.04
CA THR A 237 -15.85 3.05 19.22
C THR A 237 -14.80 3.70 20.10
N ASN A 238 -15.22 4.57 21.02
CA ASN A 238 -14.33 5.21 21.99
C ASN A 238 -13.65 4.17 22.89
N GLY A 239 -14.38 3.15 23.36
CA GLY A 239 -13.79 2.06 24.16
C GLY A 239 -12.69 1.29 23.42
N ILE A 240 -12.86 1.04 22.11
CA ILE A 240 -11.81 0.43 21.28
C ILE A 240 -10.61 1.37 21.13
N ILE A 241 -10.85 2.67 20.88
CA ILE A 241 -9.78 3.66 20.75
C ILE A 241 -8.94 3.72 22.02
N GLN A 242 -9.57 3.80 23.20
CA GLN A 242 -8.89 3.83 24.49
C GLN A 242 -8.07 2.55 24.73
N ARG A 243 -8.63 1.37 24.40
CA ARG A 243 -7.90 0.10 24.51
C ARG A 243 -6.70 0.03 23.57
N LEU A 244 -6.84 0.52 22.34
CA LEU A 244 -5.71 0.57 21.40
C LEU A 244 -4.63 1.54 21.86
N LYS A 245 -5.00 2.71 22.39
CA LYS A 245 -4.03 3.70 22.91
C LYS A 245 -3.26 3.18 24.13
N SER A 246 -3.87 2.32 24.94
CA SER A 246 -3.17 1.66 26.06
C SER A 246 -2.32 0.46 25.64
N ASP A 247 -2.58 -0.14 24.47
CA ASP A 247 -1.83 -1.27 23.93
C ASP A 247 -0.76 -0.83 22.92
N THR A 248 0.45 -0.58 23.40
CA THR A 248 1.61 -0.22 22.55
C THR A 248 2.39 -1.42 22.02
N ARG A 249 1.84 -2.64 22.20
CA ARG A 249 2.48 -3.87 21.72
C ARG A 249 2.54 -3.84 20.20
N GLY A 250 3.61 -4.43 19.67
CA GLY A 250 3.80 -4.61 18.24
C GLY A 250 4.15 -6.06 17.97
N ILE A 251 4.06 -6.44 16.70
CA ILE A 251 4.57 -7.73 16.26
C ILE A 251 6.10 -7.60 16.17
N VAL A 252 6.81 -8.51 16.82
CA VAL A 252 8.27 -8.55 16.79
C VAL A 252 8.70 -9.78 16.00
N PHE A 253 9.46 -9.54 14.94
CA PHE A 253 10.07 -10.57 14.11
C PHE A 253 11.55 -10.70 14.49
N ASP A 254 12.02 -11.93 14.60
CA ASP A 254 13.40 -12.26 14.84
C ASP A 254 14.08 -12.67 13.52
N LEU A 255 15.11 -11.94 13.13
CA LEU A 255 15.89 -12.12 11.90
C LEU A 255 17.13 -12.99 12.11
N SER A 256 17.33 -13.55 13.30
CA SER A 256 18.47 -14.42 13.60
C SER A 256 18.44 -15.77 12.87
N TYR A 257 17.27 -16.20 12.36
CA TYR A 257 17.13 -17.50 11.69
C TYR A 257 17.86 -17.57 10.34
N GLU A 258 18.41 -18.75 10.02
CA GLU A 258 19.11 -19.01 8.75
C GLU A 258 18.18 -19.01 7.54
N LYS A 259 16.94 -19.50 7.72
CA LYS A 259 15.89 -19.51 6.72
C LYS A 259 14.80 -18.53 7.12
N GLU A 260 14.64 -17.48 6.32
CA GLU A 260 13.58 -16.49 6.51
C GLU A 260 12.29 -17.02 5.88
N VAL A 261 11.27 -17.23 6.71
CA VAL A 261 9.90 -17.49 6.24
C VAL A 261 9.23 -16.14 6.03
N ILE A 262 8.94 -15.80 4.79
CA ILE A 262 8.12 -14.63 4.47
C ILE A 262 6.66 -15.04 4.67
N VAL A 263 6.05 -14.61 5.78
CA VAL A 263 4.60 -14.75 5.96
C VAL A 263 3.93 -13.52 5.34
N MET A 264 3.52 -13.64 4.09
CA MET A 264 2.60 -12.67 3.50
C MET A 264 1.18 -13.00 3.94
N LEU A 265 0.52 -12.02 4.57
CA LEU A 265 -0.93 -12.00 4.71
C LEU A 265 -1.45 -11.13 3.56
N PRO A 266 -1.69 -11.69 2.36
CA PRO A 266 -2.27 -10.94 1.27
C PRO A 266 -3.63 -10.37 1.70
N ASP A 267 -3.89 -9.13 1.28
CA ASP A 267 -5.23 -8.56 1.34
C ASP A 267 -6.14 -9.34 0.38
N ALA A 268 -7.43 -9.41 0.69
CA ALA A 268 -8.45 -10.06 -0.15
C ALA A 268 -8.67 -9.36 -1.52
N SER A 269 -7.91 -8.28 -1.81
CA SER A 269 -7.83 -7.67 -3.14
C SER A 269 -6.95 -8.47 -4.12
N TYR A 270 -6.29 -9.54 -3.67
CA TYR A 270 -5.59 -10.49 -4.52
C TYR A 270 -6.59 -11.43 -5.22
N GLN A 271 -7.43 -10.89 -6.10
CA GLN A 271 -8.08 -11.71 -7.11
C GLN A 271 -7.00 -12.17 -8.08
N HIS A 272 -6.72 -13.47 -8.10
CA HIS A 272 -5.97 -14.11 -9.17
C HIS A 272 -6.53 -13.64 -10.53
N PRO A 273 -5.72 -13.04 -11.42
CA PRO A 273 -6.05 -13.07 -12.83
C PRO A 273 -5.76 -14.51 -13.28
N THR A 274 -6.75 -15.39 -13.18
CA THR A 274 -6.70 -16.57 -14.04
C THR A 274 -6.71 -16.03 -15.46
N ALA A 275 -5.64 -16.33 -16.19
CA ALA A 275 -5.56 -16.03 -17.61
C ALA A 275 -6.76 -16.67 -18.31
N LYS A 276 -7.75 -15.86 -18.61
CA LYS A 276 -8.66 -16.08 -19.73
C LYS A 276 -8.47 -14.87 -20.62
N GLU A 277 -7.93 -15.13 -21.80
CA GLU A 277 -8.10 -14.24 -22.94
C GLU A 277 -9.61 -13.98 -23.08
N GLU A 278 -10.06 -12.76 -22.77
CA GLU A 278 -11.38 -12.31 -23.18
C GLU A 278 -11.28 -11.96 -24.67
N PRO A 279 -12.12 -12.55 -25.55
CA PRO A 279 -12.22 -12.08 -26.92
C PRO A 279 -12.92 -10.72 -26.93
N ASP A 280 -12.45 -9.84 -27.80
CA ASP A 280 -13.01 -8.50 -28.04
C ASP A 280 -14.54 -8.55 -28.21
N GLY A 281 -15.25 -7.79 -27.35
CA GLY A 281 -16.60 -7.29 -27.61
C GLY A 281 -17.76 -8.02 -26.93
N ALA A 282 -18.12 -7.60 -25.73
CA ALA A 282 -19.52 -7.60 -25.26
C ALA A 282 -19.72 -6.60 -24.11
N ASN A 283 -20.76 -5.79 -24.22
CA ASN A 283 -21.20 -4.77 -23.26
C ASN A 283 -21.86 -5.42 -22.02
N PRO A 284 -21.93 -4.73 -20.85
CA PRO A 284 -22.40 -5.31 -19.59
C PRO A 284 -23.91 -5.09 -19.39
N CYS A 285 -24.67 -6.15 -19.11
CA CYS A 285 -25.99 -6.09 -18.48
C CYS A 285 -26.46 -7.49 -18.05
N GLU A 286 -26.86 -7.62 -16.77
CA GLU A 286 -27.77 -8.63 -16.20
C GLU A 286 -27.18 -10.06 -16.09
N GLU A 287 -27.32 -10.85 -15.02
CA GLU A 287 -28.42 -11.07 -14.07
C GLU A 287 -27.91 -11.81 -12.81
N GLU A 288 -28.61 -11.66 -11.68
CA GLU A 288 -28.46 -12.49 -10.46
C GLU A 288 -28.96 -13.93 -10.70
N ASN A 289 -28.21 -14.95 -10.24
CA ASN A 289 -28.64 -15.95 -9.25
C ASN A 289 -27.83 -17.27 -9.32
N ASP A 290 -27.75 -17.86 -8.12
CA ASP A 290 -27.68 -19.29 -7.81
C ASP A 290 -26.34 -20.07 -7.73
N LEU A 291 -26.10 -20.47 -6.47
CA LEU A 291 -25.85 -21.84 -5.96
C LEU A 291 -24.42 -22.40 -5.93
N ASP A 292 -24.00 -22.62 -4.66
CA ASP A 292 -23.44 -23.85 -4.11
C ASP A 292 -22.62 -24.76 -5.04
N ALA A 293 -21.29 -24.70 -4.87
CA ALA A 293 -20.42 -25.87 -4.97
C ALA A 293 -19.10 -25.59 -4.25
N ARG A 294 -18.95 -26.08 -3.01
CA ARG A 294 -17.64 -26.26 -2.37
C ARG A 294 -17.05 -27.60 -2.82
N PRO A 295 -15.77 -27.68 -3.24
CA PRO A 295 -15.07 -28.95 -3.26
C PRO A 295 -14.22 -29.11 -2.00
N ASP A 296 -14.43 -30.24 -1.32
CA ASP A 296 -13.58 -30.77 -0.26
C ASP A 296 -12.15 -31.04 -0.76
N PHE A 297 -11.14 -30.60 -0.01
CA PHE A 297 -9.77 -31.06 -0.19
C PHE A 297 -9.29 -31.78 1.07
N ALA A 298 -9.23 -33.10 0.96
CA ALA A 298 -8.61 -34.01 1.92
C ALA A 298 -7.08 -33.87 1.85
N PHE A 299 -6.44 -33.71 3.02
CA PHE A 299 -4.99 -33.83 3.16
C PHE A 299 -4.64 -35.30 3.44
N SER A 300 -3.90 -35.93 2.53
CA SER A 300 -3.21 -37.19 2.79
C SER A 300 -1.83 -36.91 3.43
N ASN A 301 -1.62 -37.40 4.64
CA ASN A 301 -0.32 -37.42 5.29
C ASN A 301 0.54 -38.57 4.74
N THR A 302 1.73 -38.23 4.25
CA THR A 302 2.94 -39.07 4.26
C THR A 302 4.15 -38.18 4.47
#